data_AF-A0A2N7RAV0-F1
#
_entry.id   AF-A0A2N7RAV0-F1
#
_cell.length_a   1.000
_cell.length_b   1.000
_cell.length_c   1.000
_cell.angle_alpha   90.00
_cell.angle_beta   90.00
_cell.angle_gamma   90.00
#
_symmetry.space_group_name_H-M   'P 1'
#
loop_
_entity.id
_entity.type
_entity.pdbx_description
1 polymer ?
#
loop_
_entity_poly.entity_id
_entity_poly.type
_entity_poly.pdbx_seq_one_letter_code
_entity_poly.pdbx_strand_id
1 'polypeptide(L)'
;MSNYTRLAICLFFHAVGCVAYVFLNNAVVHAYKHLNGGFTARGVAIGMASYALFYIFLGVNLIAALIPNLVAKLVILSLMVGFILLWMLPDNPLRALFYGVAQGCVTLLAILASQVTELRWASRNKVGRIQPSQPESAIQ
;
A
#
# COMPACT_ATOMS: atom_id res chain seq x y z
N MET A 1 -5.04 1.15 -21.56
CA MET A 1 -4.83 2.26 -20.62
C MET A 1 -3.50 2.93 -20.96
N SER A 2 -3.41 4.26 -20.95
CA SER A 2 -2.11 4.94 -21.16
C SER A 2 -1.19 4.70 -19.96
N ASN A 3 0.13 4.80 -20.18
CA ASN A 3 1.11 4.64 -19.11
C ASN A 3 0.92 5.69 -18.00
N TYR A 4 0.54 6.92 -18.36
CA TYR A 4 0.27 8.01 -17.41
C TYR A 4 -0.97 7.75 -16.55
N THR A 5 -2.07 7.27 -17.14
CA THR A 5 -3.28 6.93 -16.39
C THR A 5 -3.02 5.78 -15.42
N ARG A 6 -2.26 4.78 -15.85
CA ARG A 6 -1.84 3.66 -15.00
C ARG A 6 -1.04 4.16 -13.79
N LEU A 7 -0.05 5.01 -14.04
CA LEU A 7 0.80 5.59 -13.00
C LEU A 7 -0.02 6.42 -12.00
N ALA A 8 -0.93 7.26 -12.49
CA ALA A 8 -1.80 8.09 -11.64
C ALA A 8 -2.68 7.23 -10.72
N ILE A 9 -3.26 6.14 -11.25
CA ILE A 9 -4.08 5.20 -10.45
C ILE A 9 -3.24 4.49 -9.39
N CYS A 10 -2.04 4.01 -9.75
CA CYS A 10 -1.11 3.42 -8.79
C CYS A 10 -0.76 4.41 -7.67
N LEU A 11 -0.33 5.62 -8.04
CA LEU A 11 0.00 6.67 -7.08
C LEU A 11 -1.18 7.00 -6.17
N PHE A 12 -2.40 7.07 -6.72
CA PHE A 12 -3.61 7.31 -5.95
C PHE A 12 -3.84 6.24 -4.88
N PHE A 13 -3.82 4.95 -5.25
CA PHE A 13 -4.04 3.87 -4.27
C PHE A 13 -2.96 3.82 -3.19
N HIS A 14 -1.70 4.01 -3.56
CA HIS A 14 -0.60 4.04 -2.60
C HIS A 14 -0.67 5.28 -1.69
N ALA A 15 -1.03 6.45 -2.22
CA ALA A 15 -1.22 7.66 -1.42
C ALA A 15 -2.38 7.52 -0.43
N VAL A 16 -3.53 7.01 -0.88
CA VAL A 16 -4.68 6.72 -0.01
C VAL A 16 -4.30 5.71 1.08
N GLY A 17 -3.56 4.66 0.72
CA GLY A 17 -3.03 3.69 1.69
C GLY A 17 -2.16 4.36 2.74
N CYS A 18 -1.21 5.21 2.33
CA CYS A 18 -0.34 5.94 3.25
C CYS A 18 -1.14 6.84 4.21
N VAL A 19 -2.13 7.58 3.71
CA VAL A 19 -2.99 8.43 4.52
C VAL A 19 -3.81 7.59 5.51
N ALA A 20 -4.41 6.48 5.05
CA ALA A 20 -5.15 5.56 5.91
C ALA A 20 -4.28 4.99 7.03
N TYR A 21 -3.04 4.62 6.72
CA TYR A 21 -2.07 4.17 7.72
C TYR A 21 -1.77 5.25 8.78
N VAL A 22 -1.63 6.52 8.39
CA VAL A 22 -1.42 7.62 9.35
C VAL A 22 -2.58 7.70 10.35
N PHE A 23 -3.82 7.64 9.86
CA PHE A 23 -5.00 7.64 10.74
C PHE A 23 -5.03 6.41 11.66
N LEU A 24 -4.77 5.21 11.11
CA LEU A 24 -4.72 3.98 11.89
C LEU A 24 -3.66 4.03 12.99
N ASN A 25 -2.44 4.46 12.64
CA ASN A 25 -1.35 4.60 13.60
C ASN A 25 -1.68 5.61 14.70
N ASN A 26 -2.28 6.76 14.36
CA ASN A 26 -2.69 7.75 15.33
C ASN A 26 -3.77 7.22 16.29
N ALA A 27 -4.77 6.51 15.76
CA ALA A 27 -5.82 5.90 16.56
C ALA A 27 -5.25 4.85 17.54
N VAL A 28 -4.35 3.99 17.06
CA VAL A 28 -3.70 2.95 17.88
C VAL A 28 -2.83 3.57 18.96
N VAL A 29 -2.03 4.59 18.63
CA VAL A 29 -1.20 5.30 19.62
C VAL A 29 -2.07 5.97 20.67
N HIS A 30 -3.18 6.58 20.27
CA HIS A 30 -4.11 7.22 21.21
C HIS A 30 -4.76 6.19 22.16
N ALA A 31 -5.29 5.09 21.61
CA ALA A 31 -5.88 4.01 22.40
C ALA A 31 -4.86 3.38 23.35
N TYR A 32 -3.63 3.13 22.88
CA TYR A 32 -2.57 2.55 23.70
C TYR A 32 -2.20 3.45 24.89
N LYS A 33 -2.11 4.77 24.67
CA LYS A 33 -1.86 5.73 25.75
C LYS A 33 -2.99 5.75 26.79
N HIS A 34 -4.24 5.67 26.33
CA HIS A 34 -5.40 5.67 27.21
C HIS A 34 -5.47 4.41 28.08
N LEU A 35 -5.15 3.24 27.52
CA LEU A 35 -5.24 1.95 28.21
C LEU A 35 -4.04 1.67 29.14
N ASN A 36 -2.84 2.12 28.78
CA ASN A 36 -1.58 1.68 29.44
C ASN A 36 -0.83 2.80 30.18
N GLY A 37 -1.37 4.01 30.32
CA GLY A 37 -0.80 5.03 31.22
C GLY A 37 0.40 5.84 30.69
N GLY A 38 0.58 5.92 29.36
CA GLY A 38 1.60 6.77 28.72
C GLY A 38 3.02 6.18 28.67
N PHE A 39 3.85 6.69 27.73
CA PHE A 39 5.23 6.21 27.54
C PHE A 39 6.21 6.94 28.48
N THR A 40 6.49 6.39 29.65
CA THR A 40 7.55 6.92 30.54
C THR A 40 8.94 6.58 29.99
N ALA A 41 9.85 7.57 29.95
CA ALA A 41 11.28 7.55 29.56
C ALA A 41 11.70 6.92 28.21
N ARG A 42 11.24 5.72 27.85
CA ARG A 42 11.52 5.07 26.55
C ARG A 42 10.78 5.71 25.37
N GLY A 43 9.77 6.56 25.63
CA GLY A 43 8.88 7.13 24.61
C GLY A 43 9.54 7.97 23.51
N VAL A 44 10.64 8.68 23.80
CA VAL A 44 11.30 9.58 22.83
C VAL A 44 12.11 8.80 21.79
N ALA A 45 12.95 7.86 22.22
CA ALA A 45 13.67 6.97 21.30
C ALA A 45 12.71 6.06 20.52
N ILE A 46 11.62 5.63 21.17
CA ILE A 46 10.51 4.91 20.54
C ILE A 46 9.86 5.75 19.43
N GLY A 47 9.60 7.04 19.66
CA GLY A 47 9.02 7.94 18.65
C GLY A 47 9.89 8.07 17.39
N MET A 48 11.21 8.21 17.56
CA MET A 48 12.15 8.33 16.42
C MET A 48 12.15 7.10 15.51
N ALA A 49 12.07 5.89 16.08
CA ALA A 49 11.94 4.66 15.30
C ALA A 49 10.63 4.60 14.51
N SER A 50 9.51 5.07 15.08
CA SER A 50 8.23 5.16 14.36
C SER A 50 8.31 6.09 13.15
N TYR A 51 8.97 7.24 13.30
CA TYR A 51 9.14 8.18 12.19
C TYR A 51 10.01 7.59 11.07
N ALA A 52 11.12 6.94 11.42
CA ALA A 52 11.97 6.27 10.43
C ALA A 52 11.19 5.21 9.63
N LEU A 53 10.42 4.35 10.31
CA LEU A 53 9.59 3.33 9.66
C LEU A 53 8.47 3.92 8.81
N PHE A 54 7.92 5.07 9.20
CA PHE A 54 6.95 5.78 8.38
C PHE A 54 7.58 6.29 7.07
N TYR A 55 8.76 6.90 7.13
CA TYR A 55 9.45 7.38 5.92
C TYR A 55 9.88 6.23 5.01
N ILE A 56 10.35 5.11 5.56
CA ILE A 56 10.66 3.90 4.79
C ILE A 56 9.41 3.39 4.08
N PHE A 57 8.30 3.29 4.80
CA PHE A 57 7.02 2.86 4.24
C PHE A 57 6.52 3.79 3.13
N LEU A 58 6.64 5.11 3.32
CA LEU A 58 6.29 6.10 2.31
C LEU A 58 7.17 5.96 1.06
N GLY A 59 8.48 5.82 1.24
CA GLY A 59 9.43 5.60 0.15
C GLY A 59 9.17 4.30 -0.59
N VAL A 60 8.91 3.21 0.12
CA VAL A 60 8.55 1.91 -0.46
C VAL A 60 7.25 1.99 -1.26
N ASN A 61 6.22 2.65 -0.74
CA ASN A 61 4.94 2.80 -1.45
C ASN A 61 5.09 3.68 -2.70
N LEU A 62 5.93 4.71 -2.65
CA LEU A 62 6.28 5.51 -3.82
C LEU A 62 6.97 4.64 -4.87
N ILE A 63 8.03 3.91 -4.50
CA ILE A 63 8.77 3.02 -5.42
C ILE A 63 7.83 1.95 -6.00
N ALA A 64 6.98 1.33 -5.17
CA ALA A 64 6.01 0.34 -5.60
C ALA A 64 4.96 0.91 -6.55
N ALA A 65 4.57 2.18 -6.41
CA ALA A 65 3.67 2.85 -7.34
C ALA A 65 4.30 3.09 -8.72
N LEU A 66 5.60 3.40 -8.76
CA LEU A 66 6.34 3.68 -10.00
C LEU A 66 6.64 2.40 -10.81
N ILE A 67 6.88 1.29 -10.12
CA ILE A 67 7.27 0.02 -10.76
C ILE A 67 6.06 -0.66 -11.43
N PRO A 68 6.17 -1.14 -12.68
CA PRO A 68 5.10 -1.89 -13.33
C PRO A 68 5.07 -3.37 -13.02
N ASN A 69 6.19 -3.95 -12.63
CA ASN A 69 6.32 -5.38 -12.42
C ASN A 69 5.74 -5.80 -11.06
N LEU A 70 4.72 -6.66 -11.06
CA LEU A 70 4.07 -7.17 -9.84
C LEU A 70 5.04 -7.93 -8.92
N VAL A 71 5.89 -8.79 -9.49
CA VAL A 71 6.88 -9.56 -8.71
C VAL A 71 7.83 -8.61 -7.99
N ALA A 72 8.32 -7.58 -8.67
CA ALA A 72 9.18 -6.57 -8.05
C ALA A 72 8.47 -5.82 -6.90
N LYS A 73 7.18 -5.48 -7.05
CA LYS A 73 6.40 -4.88 -5.96
C LYS A 73 6.31 -5.79 -4.74
N LEU A 74 6.03 -7.08 -4.96
CA LEU A 74 5.93 -8.07 -3.88
C LEU A 74 7.28 -8.33 -3.19
N VAL A 75 8.37 -8.32 -3.95
CA VAL A 75 9.73 -8.43 -3.38
C VAL A 75 10.03 -7.23 -2.49
N ILE A 76 9.78 -6.00 -2.96
CA ILE A 76 10.02 -4.79 -2.16
C ILE A 76 9.14 -4.76 -0.91
N LEU A 77 7.88 -5.18 -1.01
CA LEU A 77 6.98 -5.36 0.13
C LEU A 77 7.59 -6.33 1.16
N SER A 78 8.01 -7.52 0.71
CA SER A 78 8.62 -8.53 1.58
C SER A 78 9.91 -8.02 2.23
N LEU A 79 10.74 -7.28 1.49
CA LEU A 79 11.94 -6.66 2.03
C LEU A 79 11.61 -5.62 3.11
N MET A 80 10.60 -4.79 2.89
CA MET A 80 10.16 -3.81 3.89
C MET A 80 9.67 -4.51 5.17
N VAL A 81 8.79 -5.51 5.04
CA VAL A 81 8.27 -6.24 6.21
C VAL A 81 9.39 -7.01 6.91
N GLY A 82 10.26 -7.68 6.17
CA GLY A 82 11.42 -8.38 6.72
C GLY A 82 12.36 -7.44 7.45
N PHE A 83 12.64 -6.25 6.90
CA PHE A 83 13.44 -5.23 7.55
C PHE A 83 12.82 -4.73 8.86
N ILE A 84 11.50 -4.47 8.87
CA ILE A 84 10.78 -4.07 10.09
C ILE A 84 10.91 -5.15 11.17
N LEU A 85 10.73 -6.43 10.81
CA LEU A 85 10.85 -7.54 11.74
C LEU A 85 12.29 -7.68 12.24
N LEU A 86 13.30 -7.69 11.38
CA LEU A 86 14.70 -7.82 11.78
C LEU A 86 15.14 -6.68 12.71
N TRP A 87 14.67 -5.45 12.46
CA TRP A 87 15.05 -4.30 13.27
C TRP A 87 14.31 -4.24 14.60
N MET A 88 13.00 -4.50 14.61
CA MET A 88 12.19 -4.27 15.80
C MET A 88 11.90 -5.52 16.63
N LEU A 89 11.96 -6.72 16.06
CA LEU A 89 11.57 -7.94 16.78
C LEU A 89 12.42 -8.21 18.04
N PRO A 90 13.75 -7.98 18.06
CA PRO A 90 14.57 -8.22 19.25
C PRO A 90 14.18 -7.33 20.45
N ASP A 91 13.92 -6.05 20.20
CA ASP A 91 13.75 -5.05 21.27
C ASP A 91 12.30 -4.63 21.52
N ASN A 92 11.45 -4.70 20.49
CA ASN A 92 10.09 -4.15 20.46
C ASN A 92 9.11 -5.03 19.65
N PRO A 93 8.88 -6.29 20.04
CA PRO A 93 8.15 -7.27 19.23
C PRO A 93 6.71 -6.88 18.91
N LEU A 94 5.98 -6.26 19.85
CA LEU A 94 4.61 -5.81 19.62
C LEU A 94 4.54 -4.73 18.52
N ARG A 95 5.53 -3.83 18.49
CA ARG A 95 5.62 -2.78 17.47
C ARG A 95 6.08 -3.34 16.14
N ALA A 96 7.01 -4.29 16.15
CA ALA A 96 7.42 -5.04 14.96
C ALA A 96 6.21 -5.67 14.28
N LEU A 97 5.35 -6.34 15.06
CA LEU A 97 4.14 -6.96 14.56
C LEU A 97 3.15 -5.91 14.04
N PHE A 98 2.89 -4.85 14.81
CA PHE A 98 1.97 -3.79 14.38
C PHE A 98 2.43 -3.14 13.08
N TYR A 99 3.68 -2.69 13.01
CA TYR A 99 4.20 -2.00 11.82
C TYR A 99 4.32 -2.96 10.63
N GLY A 100 4.87 -4.15 10.83
CA GLY A 100 5.00 -5.15 9.78
C GLY A 100 3.65 -5.55 9.18
N VAL A 101 2.66 -5.84 10.03
CA VAL A 101 1.31 -6.22 9.56
C VAL A 101 0.57 -5.01 9.00
N ALA A 102 0.49 -3.88 9.71
CA ALA A 102 -0.28 -2.73 9.25
C ALA A 102 0.30 -2.13 7.96
N GLN A 103 1.61 -1.84 7.93
CA GLN A 103 2.27 -1.29 6.74
C GLN A 103 2.29 -2.31 5.60
N GLY A 104 2.50 -3.59 5.92
CA GLY A 104 2.47 -4.68 4.94
C GLY A 104 1.10 -4.85 4.29
N CYS A 105 0.04 -4.96 5.09
CA CYS A 105 -1.34 -5.09 4.60
C CYS A 105 -1.78 -3.88 3.78
N VAL A 106 -1.48 -2.66 4.23
CA VAL A 106 -1.84 -1.44 3.49
C VAL A 106 -1.14 -1.40 2.13
N THR A 107 0.15 -1.71 2.09
CA THR A 107 0.92 -1.76 0.83
C THR A 107 0.41 -2.86 -0.09
N LEU A 108 0.12 -4.05 0.45
CA LEU A 108 -0.44 -5.16 -0.31
C LEU A 108 -1.81 -4.81 -0.90
N LEU A 109 -2.69 -4.19 -0.12
CA LEU A 109 -4.00 -3.76 -0.59
C LEU A 109 -3.88 -2.72 -1.70
N ALA A 110 -2.96 -1.77 -1.61
CA ALA A 110 -2.70 -0.81 -2.67
C ALA A 110 -2.21 -1.50 -3.97
N ILE A 111 -1.30 -2.48 -3.84
CA ILE A 111 -0.84 -3.30 -4.97
C ILE A 111 -2.04 -4.03 -5.60
N LEU A 112 -2.82 -4.77 -4.80
CA LEU A 112 -3.96 -5.53 -5.30
C LEU A 112 -5.03 -4.64 -5.95
N ALA A 113 -5.36 -3.51 -5.34
CA ALA A 113 -6.33 -2.57 -5.89
C ALA A 113 -5.86 -2.04 -7.26
N SER A 114 -4.59 -1.62 -7.38
CA SER A 114 -4.02 -1.19 -8.66
C SER A 114 -4.06 -2.30 -9.71
N GLN A 115 -3.69 -3.53 -9.37
CA GLN A 115 -3.71 -4.67 -10.29
C GLN A 115 -5.12 -5.04 -10.74
N VAL A 116 -6.08 -5.06 -9.81
CA VAL A 116 -7.49 -5.33 -10.14
C VAL A 116 -8.02 -4.26 -11.10
N THR A 117 -7.67 -2.98 -10.90
CA THR A 117 -8.08 -1.93 -11.84
C THR A 117 -7.46 -2.10 -13.23
N GLU A 118 -6.17 -2.44 -13.30
CA GLU A 118 -5.47 -2.72 -14.57
C GLU A 118 -6.13 -3.90 -15.32
N LEU A 119 -6.38 -5.01 -14.63
CA LEU A 119 -7.00 -6.20 -15.21
C LEU A 119 -8.44 -5.93 -15.67
N ARG A 120 -9.24 -5.23 -14.86
CA ARG A 120 -10.61 -4.85 -15.24
C ARG A 120 -10.63 -3.96 -16.47
N TRP A 121 -9.69 -3.03 -16.59
CA TRP A 121 -9.57 -2.16 -17.76
C TRP A 121 -9.19 -2.96 -19.02
N ALA A 122 -8.24 -3.89 -18.89
CA ALA A 122 -7.84 -4.76 -19.98
C ALA A 122 -9.00 -5.65 -20.47
N SER A 123 -9.80 -6.21 -19.55
CA SER A 123 -10.98 -7.02 -19.90
C SER A 123 -12.05 -6.22 -20.62
N ARG A 124 -12.36 -4.99 -20.18
CA ARG A 124 -13.32 -4.10 -20.86
C ARG A 124 -12.91 -3.78 -22.29
N ASN A 125 -11.62 -3.50 -22.50
CA ASN A 125 -11.10 -3.23 -23.84
C ASN A 125 -11.18 -4.44 -24.78
N LYS A 126 -11.06 -5.67 -24.26
CA LYS A 126 -11.22 -6.88 -25.06
C LYS A 126 -12.68 -7.10 -25.47
N VAL A 127 -13.63 -6.92 -24.54
CA VAL A 127 -15.07 -7.05 -24.82
C VAL A 127 -15.53 -6.04 -25.87
N GLY A 128 -15.12 -4.77 -25.76
CA GLY A 128 -15.47 -3.72 -26.74
C GLY A 128 -14.90 -3.96 -28.14
N ARG A 129 -13.80 -4.73 -28.27
CA ARG A 129 -13.21 -5.10 -29.57
C ARG A 129 -13.92 -6.30 -30.22
N ILE A 130 -14.61 -7.13 -29.44
CA ILE A 130 -15.29 -8.35 -29.94
C ILE A 130 -16.73 -8.04 -30.41
N GLN A 131 -17.28 -6.87 -30.07
CA GLN A 131 -18.59 -6.47 -30.57
C GLN A 131 -18.52 -6.21 -32.08
N PRO A 132 -19.17 -7.03 -32.93
CA PRO A 132 -19.18 -6.80 -34.37
C PRO A 132 -19.99 -5.52 -34.63
N SER A 133 -19.48 -4.64 -35.48
CA SER A 133 -20.29 -3.57 -36.07
C SER A 133 -21.52 -4.22 -36.73
N GLN A 134 -22.71 -4.00 -36.16
CA GLN A 134 -23.95 -4.34 -36.84
C GLN A 134 -23.94 -3.64 -38.20
N PRO A 135 -24.09 -4.36 -39.33
CA PRO A 135 -24.25 -3.69 -40.61
C PRO A 135 -25.65 -3.04 -40.62
N GLU A 136 -25.68 -1.70 -40.61
CA GLU A 136 -26.82 -0.89 -41.05
C GLU A 136 -27.02 -1.13 -42.56
N SER A 137 -27.59 -2.27 -42.93
CA SER A 137 -28.01 -2.52 -44.32
C SER A 137 -29.04 -3.65 -44.39
N ALA A 138 -30.22 -3.47 -43.78
CA ALA A 138 -31.31 -4.40 -44.00
C ALA A 138 -32.71 -3.84 -43.68
N ILE A 139 -33.06 -2.62 -44.14
CA ILE A 139 -34.46 -2.30 -44.45
C ILE A 139 -34.47 -1.41 -45.70
N GLN A 140 -34.74 -2.06 -46.84
CA GLN A 140 -35.27 -1.43 -48.05
C GLN A 140 -36.74 -1.08 -47.85
#